data_AF-A0A6V8K9Q7-F1
#
_entry.id   AF-A0A6V8K9Q7-F1
#
_cell.length_a   1.000
_cell.length_b   1.000
_cell.length_c   1.000
_cell.angle_alpha   90.00
_cell.angle_beta   90.00
_cell.angle_gamma   90.00
#
_symmetry.space_group_name_H-M   'P 1'
#
loop_
_entity.id
_entity.type
_entity.pdbx_description
1 polymer ?
#
loop_
_entity_poly.entity_id
_entity_poly.type
_entity_poly.pdbx_seq_one_letter_code
_entity_poly.pdbx_strand_id
1 'polypeptide(L)'
;MLGVAALAVSFFAVALSAGFAARQILLMRNANYVPVLVDLLGQFRSMEFNDNYLYVCTRLQHEQDPAKGISGLPADVRAKIYDVAYFYQLFAALVALKVVKEQDIVAVLRDRIVHVWQAVEPFVHTERSSTVPTGPFLMRNLEEFAKRAQTMPATTIEQFMRGNLPASGGLHFSLTTKKRT
;
A
#
# COMPACT_ATOMS: atom_id res chain seq x y z
N MET A 1 -16.33 -10.28 -53.86
CA MET A 1 -15.25 -11.07 -53.18
C MET A 1 -14.20 -10.14 -52.57
N LEU A 2 -13.58 -9.21 -53.32
CA LEU A 2 -12.58 -8.27 -52.77
C LEU A 2 -13.05 -7.38 -51.61
N GLY A 3 -14.27 -6.83 -51.65
CA GLY A 3 -14.77 -5.93 -50.60
C GLY A 3 -14.95 -6.59 -49.23
N VAL A 4 -15.35 -7.87 -49.21
CA VAL A 4 -15.52 -8.64 -47.97
C VAL A 4 -14.16 -8.94 -47.32
N ALA A 5 -13.15 -9.24 -48.15
CA ALA A 5 -11.78 -9.43 -47.66
C ALA A 5 -11.20 -8.14 -47.06
N ALA A 6 -11.41 -6.99 -47.70
CA ALA A 6 -10.95 -5.69 -47.20
C ALA A 6 -11.60 -5.29 -45.85
N LEU A 7 -12.90 -5.61 -45.69
CA LEU A 7 -13.62 -5.38 -44.43
C LEU A 7 -13.11 -6.28 -43.30
N ALA A 8 -12.86 -7.57 -43.59
CA ALA A 8 -12.30 -8.50 -42.61
C ALA A 8 -10.91 -8.04 -42.13
N VAL A 9 -10.03 -7.65 -43.05
CA VAL A 9 -8.68 -7.17 -42.72
C VAL A 9 -8.75 -5.91 -41.85
N SER A 10 -9.64 -4.97 -42.19
CA SER A 10 -9.83 -3.75 -41.40
C SER A 10 -10.32 -4.05 -39.98
N PHE A 11 -11.26 -4.99 -39.83
CA PHE A 11 -11.78 -5.40 -38.52
C PHE A 11 -10.70 -6.06 -37.66
N PHE A 12 -9.89 -6.95 -38.25
CA PHE A 12 -8.77 -7.58 -37.55
C PHE A 12 -7.70 -6.56 -37.14
N ALA A 13 -7.38 -5.60 -38.02
CA ALA A 13 -6.43 -4.54 -37.71
C ALA A 13 -6.89 -3.68 -36.52
N VAL A 14 -8.19 -3.34 -36.45
CA VAL A 14 -8.77 -2.59 -35.34
C VAL A 14 -8.77 -3.41 -34.05
N ALA A 15 -9.16 -4.68 -34.10
CA ALA A 15 -9.16 -5.56 -32.93
C ALA A 15 -7.75 -5.76 -32.35
N LEU A 16 -6.76 -5.96 -33.22
CA LEU A 16 -5.35 -6.05 -32.83
C LEU A 16 -4.86 -4.72 -32.25
N SER A 17 -5.18 -3.59 -32.88
CA SER A 17 -4.78 -2.26 -32.38
C SER A 17 -5.40 -1.96 -31.01
N ALA A 18 -6.67 -2.29 -30.80
CA ALA A 18 -7.33 -2.14 -29.51
C ALA A 18 -6.70 -3.05 -28.45
N GLY A 19 -6.36 -4.29 -28.80
CA GLY A 19 -5.66 -5.22 -27.91
C GLY A 19 -4.27 -4.75 -27.53
N PHE A 20 -3.50 -4.21 -28.48
CA PHE A 20 -2.19 -3.63 -28.23
C PHE A 20 -2.26 -2.34 -27.40
N ALA A 21 -3.21 -1.46 -27.68
CA ALA A 21 -3.45 -0.25 -26.89
C ALA A 21 -3.85 -0.60 -25.44
N ALA A 22 -4.73 -1.58 -25.24
CA ALA A 22 -5.09 -2.06 -23.91
C ALA A 22 -3.88 -2.64 -23.16
N ARG A 23 -3.01 -3.40 -23.84
CA ARG A 23 -1.75 -3.88 -23.27
C ARG A 23 -0.76 -2.75 -22.98
N GLN A 24 -0.64 -1.76 -23.87
CA GLN A 24 0.20 -0.59 -23.65
C GLN A 24 -0.28 0.26 -22.48
N ILE A 25 -1.59 0.44 -22.30
CA ILE A 25 -2.17 1.13 -21.13
C ILE A 25 -1.86 0.34 -19.86
N LEU A 26 -1.95 -1.00 -19.90
CA LEU A 26 -1.61 -1.86 -18.77
C LEU A 26 -0.11 -1.77 -18.42
N LEU A 27 0.77 -1.73 -19.41
CA LEU A 27 2.23 -1.62 -19.25
C LEU A 27 2.67 -0.21 -18.84
N MET A 28 2.06 0.84 -19.38
CA MET A 28 2.32 2.24 -18.99
C MET A 28 1.81 2.53 -17.59
N ARG A 29 0.80 1.80 -17.09
CA ARG A 29 0.38 1.90 -15.69
C ARG A 29 1.52 1.62 -14.72
N ASN A 30 2.44 0.70 -15.05
CA ASN A 30 3.60 0.41 -14.20
C ASN A 30 4.66 1.52 -14.17
N ALA A 31 4.74 2.39 -15.18
CA ALA A 31 5.77 3.42 -15.26
C ALA A 31 5.51 4.61 -14.30
N ASN A 32 4.26 4.86 -13.92
CA ASN A 32 3.91 6.02 -13.08
C ASN A 32 4.05 5.78 -11.57
N TYR A 33 4.17 4.54 -11.11
CA TYR A 33 4.21 4.24 -9.67
C TYR A 33 5.62 4.05 -9.11
N VAL A 34 6.62 3.85 -9.98
CA VAL A 34 8.01 3.65 -9.56
C VAL A 34 8.55 4.85 -8.75
N PRO A 35 8.35 6.12 -9.16
CA PRO A 35 8.83 7.25 -8.37
C PRO A 35 8.19 7.32 -6.98
N VAL A 36 6.87 7.08 -6.88
CA VAL A 36 6.14 7.06 -5.60
C VAL A 36 6.66 5.96 -4.68
N LEU A 37 6.91 4.77 -5.22
CA LEU A 37 7.49 3.67 -4.43
C LEU A 37 8.93 3.98 -4.00
N VAL A 38 9.73 4.65 -4.84
CA VAL A 38 11.10 5.09 -4.51
C VAL A 38 11.09 6.14 -3.40
N ASP A 39 10.20 7.12 -3.46
CA ASP A 39 10.06 8.15 -2.42
C ASP A 39 9.62 7.55 -1.08
N LEU A 40 8.67 6.60 -1.12
CA LEU A 40 8.25 5.84 0.06
C LEU A 40 9.41 5.04 0.67
N LEU A 41 10.22 4.39 -0.16
CA LEU A 41 11.41 3.69 0.30
C LEU A 41 12.47 4.65 0.85
N GLY A 42 12.56 5.87 0.32
CA GLY A 42 13.42 6.94 0.82
C GLY A 42 13.03 7.38 2.24
N GLN A 43 11.74 7.65 2.47
CA GLN A 43 11.22 8.02 3.79
C GLN A 43 11.37 6.89 4.80
N PHE A 44 11.08 5.64 4.42
CA PHE A 44 11.27 4.47 5.30
C PHE A 44 12.71 4.35 5.82
N ARG A 45 13.68 4.80 5.02
CA ARG A 45 15.12 4.76 5.32
C ARG A 45 15.62 5.98 6.08
N SER A 46 14.80 7.00 6.30
CA SER A 46 15.23 8.17 7.07
C SER A 46 15.37 7.81 8.55
N MET A 47 16.41 8.35 9.19
CA MET A 47 16.64 8.16 10.62
C MET A 47 15.50 8.77 11.44
N GLU A 48 15.07 9.97 11.05
CA GLU A 48 13.96 10.71 11.66
C GLU A 48 12.65 9.91 11.66
N PHE A 49 12.29 9.26 10.54
CA PHE A 49 11.08 8.46 10.47
C PHE A 49 11.14 7.25 11.42
N ASN A 50 12.31 6.61 11.54
CA ASN A 50 12.48 5.48 12.44
C ASN A 50 12.43 5.90 13.91
N ASP A 51 12.96 7.08 14.26
CA ASP A 51 12.83 7.66 15.59
C ASP A 51 11.38 8.02 15.91
N ASN A 52 10.66 8.60 14.96
CA ASN A 52 9.23 8.91 15.08
C ASN A 52 8.40 7.63 15.24
N TYR A 53 8.68 6.60 14.43
CA TYR A 53 8.05 5.29 14.54
C TYR A 53 8.28 4.68 15.92
N LEU A 54 9.53 4.69 16.41
CA LEU A 54 9.86 4.15 17.72
C LEU A 54 9.10 4.91 18.82
N TYR A 55 9.09 6.24 18.77
CA TYR A 55 8.34 7.07 19.70
C TYR A 55 6.85 6.72 19.69
N VAL A 56 6.22 6.70 18.50
CA VAL A 56 4.79 6.40 18.34
C VAL A 56 4.46 5.02 18.90
N CYS A 57 5.22 3.98 18.53
CA CYS A 57 4.90 2.61 18.90
C CYS A 57 5.28 2.22 20.34
N THR A 58 6.19 2.95 21.00
CA THR A 58 6.71 2.54 22.32
C THR A 58 6.51 3.54 23.45
N ARG A 59 6.28 4.82 23.15
CA ARG A 59 6.24 5.90 24.16
C ARG A 59 4.94 6.68 24.16
N LEU A 60 4.29 6.83 23.00
CA LEU A 60 3.12 7.68 22.83
C LEU A 60 2.03 7.44 23.90
N GLN A 61 1.59 6.20 24.08
CA GLN A 61 0.51 5.88 25.03
C GLN A 61 0.94 5.98 26.50
N HIS A 62 2.24 5.95 26.78
CA HIS A 62 2.75 6.11 28.16
C HIS A 62 2.91 7.58 28.54
N GLU A 63 3.22 8.43 27.57
CA GLU A 63 3.54 9.83 27.81
C GLU A 63 2.36 10.77 27.53
N GLN A 64 1.40 10.34 26.72
CA GLN A 64 0.31 11.18 26.24
C GLN A 64 -1.04 10.58 26.60
N ASP A 65 -1.98 11.45 26.97
CA ASP A 65 -3.35 11.07 27.33
C ASP A 65 -4.23 10.95 26.07
N PRO A 66 -4.74 9.74 25.74
CA PRO A 66 -5.62 9.55 24.59
C PRO A 66 -6.95 10.28 24.65
N ALA A 67 -7.41 10.68 25.84
CA ALA A 67 -8.66 11.42 26.02
C ALA A 67 -8.62 12.83 25.41
N LYS A 68 -7.43 13.33 25.07
CA LYS A 68 -7.24 14.63 24.40
C LYS A 68 -7.36 14.56 22.88
N GLY A 69 -7.51 13.37 22.31
CA GLY A 69 -7.43 13.17 20.86
C GLY A 69 -6.04 13.48 20.33
N ILE A 70 -5.90 13.60 19.01
CA ILE A 70 -4.65 14.01 18.38
C ILE A 70 -4.50 15.53 18.48
N SER A 71 -5.58 16.28 18.25
CA SER A 71 -5.57 17.75 18.24
C SER A 71 -5.13 18.36 19.57
N GLY A 72 -5.44 17.69 20.69
CA GLY A 72 -5.05 18.13 22.03
C GLY A 72 -3.61 17.82 22.44
N LEU A 73 -2.81 17.18 21.58
CA LEU A 73 -1.41 16.85 21.87
C LEU A 73 -0.45 18.01 21.53
N PRO A 74 0.76 18.03 22.13
CA PRO A 74 1.84 18.93 21.72
C PRO A 74 2.13 18.86 20.22
N ALA A 75 2.52 19.98 19.62
CA ALA A 75 2.68 20.09 18.17
C ALA A 75 3.71 19.11 17.58
N ASP A 76 4.82 18.89 18.28
CA ASP A 76 5.86 17.94 17.91
C ASP A 76 5.34 16.49 17.95
N VAL A 77 4.57 16.13 18.99
CA VAL A 77 3.94 14.81 19.12
C VAL A 77 2.94 14.57 17.99
N ARG A 78 2.10 15.56 17.66
CA ARG A 78 1.16 15.47 16.53
C ARG A 78 1.89 15.21 15.22
N ALA A 79 2.98 15.94 14.97
CA ALA A 79 3.78 15.78 13.76
C ALA A 79 4.29 14.34 13.62
N LYS A 80 4.81 13.74 14.70
CA LYS A 80 5.26 12.34 14.71
C LYS A 80 4.15 11.34 14.40
N ILE A 81 2.96 11.55 14.98
CA ILE A 81 1.79 10.71 14.70
C ILE A 81 1.41 10.81 13.22
N TYR A 82 1.33 12.02 12.65
CA TYR A 82 0.95 12.19 11.26
C TYR A 82 2.00 11.64 10.30
N ASP A 83 3.28 11.87 10.57
CA ASP A 83 4.39 11.33 9.79
C ASP A 83 4.29 9.80 9.66
N VAL A 84 4.19 9.11 10.80
CA VAL A 84 4.11 7.65 10.84
C VAL A 84 2.79 7.12 10.31
N ALA A 85 1.65 7.63 10.80
CA ALA A 85 0.34 7.09 10.44
C ALA A 85 -0.02 7.36 8.97
N TYR A 86 0.29 8.54 8.43
CA TYR A 86 0.00 8.83 7.02
C TYR A 86 0.92 8.08 6.08
N PHE A 87 2.16 7.79 6.47
CA PHE A 87 3.03 6.90 5.73
C PHE A 87 2.41 5.50 5.53
N TYR A 88 1.92 4.86 6.60
CA TYR A 88 1.25 3.55 6.48
C TYR A 88 -0.13 3.63 5.81
N GLN A 89 -0.84 4.74 5.98
CA GLN A 89 -2.09 5.00 5.27
C GLN A 89 -1.88 5.12 3.76
N LEU A 90 -0.73 5.65 3.31
CA LEU A 90 -0.40 5.71 1.90
C LEU A 90 -0.27 4.31 1.30
N PHE A 91 0.34 3.35 2.00
CA PHE A 91 0.31 1.94 1.58
C PHE A 91 -1.12 1.38 1.49
N ALA A 92 -1.97 1.68 2.47
CA ALA A 92 -3.38 1.28 2.42
C ALA A 92 -4.09 1.85 1.16
N ALA A 93 -3.79 3.09 0.79
CA ALA A 93 -4.32 3.72 -0.41
C ALA A 93 -3.79 3.06 -1.70
N LEU A 94 -2.49 2.75 -1.76
CA LEU A 94 -1.89 2.05 -2.91
C LEU A 94 -2.48 0.65 -3.10
N VAL A 95 -2.75 -0.07 -2.01
CA VAL A 95 -3.46 -1.35 -2.02
C VAL A 95 -4.89 -1.17 -2.55
N ALA A 96 -5.62 -0.19 -2.02
CA ALA A 96 -7.00 0.08 -2.43
C ALA A 96 -7.12 0.46 -3.92
N LEU A 97 -6.13 1.19 -4.44
CA LEU A 97 -6.01 1.57 -5.85
C LEU A 97 -5.45 0.45 -6.75
N LYS A 98 -5.15 -0.73 -6.19
CA LYS A 98 -4.57 -1.89 -6.88
C LYS A 98 -3.23 -1.57 -7.57
N VAL A 99 -2.48 -0.63 -7.00
CA VAL A 99 -1.12 -0.29 -7.43
C VAL A 99 -0.14 -1.34 -6.93
N VAL A 100 -0.32 -1.77 -5.69
CA VAL A 100 0.44 -2.86 -5.06
C VAL A 100 -0.52 -3.93 -4.57
N LYS A 101 -0.06 -5.18 -4.53
CA LYS A 101 -0.85 -6.27 -3.95
C LYS A 101 -0.77 -6.20 -2.44
N GLU A 102 -1.91 -6.37 -1.79
CA GLU A 102 -2.00 -6.37 -0.32
C GLU A 102 -1.07 -7.40 0.32
N GLN A 103 -1.02 -8.61 -0.24
CA GLN A 103 -0.20 -9.70 0.26
C GLN A 103 1.29 -9.36 0.27
N ASP A 104 1.79 -8.66 -0.76
CA ASP A 104 3.20 -8.27 -0.88
C ASP A 104 3.57 -7.25 0.22
N ILE A 105 2.69 -6.28 0.46
CA ILE A 105 2.92 -5.27 1.50
C ILE A 105 2.80 -5.88 2.89
N VAL A 106 1.75 -6.66 3.16
CA VAL A 106 1.56 -7.30 4.46
C VAL A 106 2.70 -8.26 4.75
N ALA A 107 3.20 -9.03 3.77
CA ALA A 107 4.33 -9.92 3.99
C ALA A 107 5.59 -9.22 4.54
N VAL A 108 5.80 -7.95 4.18
CA VAL A 108 6.98 -7.16 4.58
C VAL A 108 6.71 -6.28 5.80
N LEU A 109 5.52 -5.69 5.89
CA LEU A 109 5.21 -4.61 6.84
C LEU A 109 4.16 -4.96 7.88
N ARG A 110 3.68 -6.22 7.94
CA ARG A 110 2.58 -6.66 8.84
C ARG A 110 2.70 -6.06 10.24
N ASP A 111 3.77 -6.37 10.94
CA ASP A 111 3.92 -6.00 12.33
C ASP A 111 3.99 -4.48 12.50
N ARG A 112 4.67 -3.78 11.59
CA ARG A 112 4.74 -2.31 11.64
C ARG A 112 3.38 -1.66 11.44
N ILE A 113 2.58 -2.14 10.49
CA ILE A 113 1.22 -1.65 10.24
C ILE A 113 0.35 -1.86 11.49
N VAL A 114 0.41 -3.06 12.07
CA VAL A 114 -0.39 -3.42 13.24
C VAL A 114 0.00 -2.58 14.46
N HIS A 115 1.30 -2.49 14.77
CA HIS A 115 1.79 -1.71 15.90
C HIS A 115 1.47 -0.22 15.78
N VAL A 116 1.58 0.35 14.57
CA VAL A 116 1.25 1.76 14.35
C VAL A 116 -0.23 2.00 14.60
N TRP A 117 -1.12 1.16 14.04
CA TRP A 117 -2.55 1.32 14.30
C TRP A 117 -2.88 1.19 15.78
N GLN A 118 -2.39 0.14 16.45
CA GLN A 118 -2.62 -0.06 17.89
C GLN A 118 -2.14 1.12 18.74
N ALA A 119 -1.03 1.75 18.37
CA ALA A 119 -0.49 2.89 19.08
C ALA A 119 -1.37 4.14 18.95
N VAL A 120 -1.84 4.44 17.74
CA VAL A 120 -2.59 5.68 17.45
C VAL A 120 -4.10 5.53 17.62
N GLU A 121 -4.62 4.30 17.61
CA GLU A 121 -6.05 3.99 17.65
C GLU A 121 -6.82 4.75 18.75
N PRO A 122 -6.37 4.76 20.02
CA PRO A 122 -7.11 5.45 21.08
C PRO A 122 -7.26 6.95 20.83
N PHE A 123 -6.21 7.61 20.32
CA PHE A 123 -6.23 9.04 20.00
C PHE A 123 -7.14 9.32 18.79
N VAL A 124 -7.11 8.46 17.78
CA VAL A 124 -7.94 8.60 16.57
C VAL A 124 -9.43 8.44 16.90
N HIS A 125 -9.80 7.48 17.75
CA HIS A 125 -11.20 7.29 18.14
C HIS A 125 -11.74 8.47 18.94
N THR A 126 -10.94 9.01 19.88
CA THR A 126 -11.29 10.25 20.59
C THR A 126 -11.46 11.40 19.60
N GLU A 127 -10.52 11.58 18.68
CA GLU A 127 -10.55 12.66 17.69
C GLU A 127 -11.80 12.59 16.80
N ARG A 128 -12.15 11.40 16.29
CA ARG A 128 -13.35 11.18 15.47
C ARG A 128 -14.67 11.42 16.21
N SER A 129 -14.66 11.29 17.54
CA SER A 129 -15.82 11.49 18.39
C SER A 129 -15.92 12.91 18.93
N SER A 130 -14.90 13.74 18.69
CA SER A 130 -14.83 15.14 19.12
C SER A 130 -15.58 16.07 18.16
N THR A 131 -15.74 17.33 18.57
CA THR A 131 -16.31 18.39 17.72
C THR A 131 -15.30 18.97 16.73
N VAL A 132 -14.05 18.50 16.74
CA VAL A 132 -13.01 18.96 15.81
C VAL A 132 -13.39 18.54 14.39
N PRO A 133 -13.23 19.42 13.37
CA PRO A 133 -13.64 19.16 11.99
C PRO A 133 -12.70 18.19 11.25
N THR A 134 -12.35 17.08 11.87
CA THR A 134 -11.52 16.01 11.28
C THR A 134 -12.39 14.92 10.63
N GLY A 135 -13.64 14.80 11.07
CA GLY A 135 -14.66 13.90 10.52
C GLY A 135 -14.47 12.42 10.90
N PRO A 136 -15.47 11.56 10.65
CA PRO A 136 -15.49 10.16 11.11
C PRO A 136 -14.52 9.24 10.35
N PHE A 137 -13.83 9.77 9.33
CA PHE A 137 -12.99 9.02 8.41
C PHE A 137 -11.49 9.20 8.65
N LEU A 138 -11.09 10.01 9.63
CA LEU A 138 -9.67 10.19 9.98
C LEU A 138 -8.98 8.83 10.13
N MET A 139 -7.98 8.53 9.29
CA MET A 139 -7.22 7.27 9.35
C MET A 139 -8.04 5.98 9.21
N ARG A 140 -9.26 6.05 8.64
CA ARG A 140 -10.11 4.86 8.42
C ARG A 140 -9.45 3.83 7.50
N ASN A 141 -8.73 4.29 6.49
CA ASN A 141 -8.02 3.39 5.58
C ASN A 141 -6.89 2.62 6.29
N LEU A 142 -6.17 3.28 7.20
CA LEU A 142 -5.13 2.64 8.01
C LEU A 142 -5.74 1.60 8.97
N GLU A 143 -6.83 1.95 9.64
CA GLU A 143 -7.58 1.03 10.52
C GLU A 143 -7.98 -0.26 9.80
N GLU A 144 -8.66 -0.12 8.66
CA GLU A 144 -9.13 -1.29 7.90
C GLU A 144 -7.96 -2.10 7.35
N PHE A 145 -6.87 -1.44 6.97
CA PHE A 145 -5.66 -2.11 6.52
C PHE A 145 -4.98 -2.89 7.65
N ALA A 146 -4.89 -2.32 8.85
CA ALA A 146 -4.35 -3.01 10.01
C ALA A 146 -5.22 -4.22 10.41
N LYS A 147 -6.55 -4.10 10.38
CA LYS A 147 -7.46 -5.24 10.63
C LYS A 147 -7.21 -6.39 9.66
N ARG A 148 -7.07 -6.10 8.36
CA ARG A 148 -6.76 -7.12 7.34
C ARG A 148 -5.36 -7.70 7.51
N ALA A 149 -4.38 -6.88 7.88
CA ALA A 149 -3.02 -7.35 8.18
C ALA A 149 -2.99 -8.30 9.39
N GLN A 150 -3.78 -8.04 10.43
CA GLN A 150 -3.88 -8.90 11.62
C GLN A 150 -4.48 -10.28 11.28
N THR A 151 -5.51 -10.33 10.45
CA THR A 151 -6.21 -11.58 10.13
C THR A 151 -5.55 -12.40 9.01
N MET A 152 -4.53 -11.86 8.35
CA MET A 152 -3.84 -12.55 7.26
C MET A 152 -3.11 -13.82 7.75
N PRO A 153 -3.19 -14.95 7.04
CA PRO A 153 -2.48 -16.17 7.42
C PRO A 153 -0.97 -15.97 7.53
N ALA A 154 -0.33 -16.58 8.53
CA ALA A 154 1.13 -16.56 8.67
C ALA A 154 1.85 -17.17 7.45
N THR A 155 1.18 -18.11 6.77
CA THR A 155 1.64 -18.73 5.53
C THR A 155 1.89 -17.72 4.41
N THR A 156 1.28 -16.53 4.43
CA THR A 156 1.55 -15.48 3.44
C THR A 156 3.00 -15.00 3.50
N ILE A 157 3.55 -14.83 4.71
CA ILE A 157 4.95 -14.44 4.89
C ILE A 157 5.86 -15.56 4.41
N GLU A 158 5.55 -16.81 4.75
CA GLU A 158 6.31 -17.97 4.29
C GLU A 158 6.31 -18.11 2.76
N GLN A 159 5.17 -17.87 2.12
CA GLN A 159 5.04 -17.88 0.66
C GLN A 159 5.85 -16.76 0.01
N PHE A 160 5.81 -15.54 0.58
CA PHE A 160 6.62 -14.42 0.14
C PHE A 160 8.12 -14.73 0.22
N MET A 161 8.58 -15.21 1.38
CA MET A 161 10.00 -15.54 1.61
C MET A 161 10.50 -16.67 0.69
N ARG A 162 9.61 -17.59 0.29
CA ARG A 162 9.91 -18.66 -0.67
C ARG A 162 9.80 -18.22 -2.14
N GLY A 163 9.43 -16.98 -2.42
CA GLY A 163 9.17 -16.49 -3.79
C GLY A 163 7.92 -17.09 -4.44
N ASN A 164 7.06 -17.73 -3.65
CA ASN A 164 5.91 -18.53 -4.09
C ASN A 164 4.57 -17.87 -3.75
N LEU A 165 4.50 -16.54 -3.66
CA LEU A 165 3.21 -15.88 -3.65
C LEU A 165 2.44 -16.32 -4.91
N PRO A 166 1.18 -16.77 -4.79
CA PRO A 166 0.44 -17.23 -5.95
C PRO A 166 0.41 -16.13 -7.01
N ALA A 167 1.13 -16.37 -8.11
CA ALA A 167 1.01 -15.60 -9.32
C ALA A 167 -0.32 -15.99 -9.98
N SER A 168 -1.41 -15.36 -9.57
CA SER A 168 -2.71 -15.56 -10.23
C SER A 168 -3.16 -14.27 -10.88
N GLY A 169 -2.76 -14.12 -12.15
CA GLY A 169 -3.32 -13.15 -13.09
C GLY A 169 -2.32 -12.29 -13.88
N GLY A 170 -1.29 -12.89 -14.49
CA GLY A 170 -0.43 -12.13 -15.42
C GLY A 170 0.82 -12.88 -15.87
N LEU A 171 0.69 -13.57 -17.02
CA LEU A 171 1.73 -14.12 -17.91
C LEU A 171 3.03 -14.64 -17.26
N HIS A 172 3.09 -15.96 -17.19
CA HIS A 172 4.27 -16.79 -16.95
C HIS A 172 5.41 -16.42 -17.92
N PHE A 173 6.49 -15.79 -17.42
CA PHE A 173 7.75 -15.68 -18.17
C PHE A 173 8.68 -16.80 -17.69
N SER A 174 8.74 -17.88 -18.44
CA SER A 174 9.71 -18.95 -18.21
C SER A 174 11.10 -18.45 -18.57
N LEU A 175 11.94 -18.15 -17.57
CA LEU A 175 13.37 -18.00 -17.78
C LEU A 175 13.99 -19.40 -17.81
N THR A 176 14.13 -19.95 -19.02
CA THR A 176 15.01 -21.08 -19.28
C THR A 176 16.46 -20.62 -19.15
N THR A 177 17.09 -20.93 -18.02
CA THR A 177 18.54 -20.82 -17.84
C THR A 177 19.22 -21.89 -18.70
N LYS A 178 19.75 -21.47 -19.84
CA LYS A 178 20.63 -22.26 -20.69
C LYS A 178 21.95 -22.48 -19.94
N LYS A 179 22.19 -23.70 -19.43
CA LYS A 179 23.51 -24.13 -18.96
C LYS A 179 24.47 -24.09 -20.15
N ARG A 180 25.51 -23.24 -20.05
CA ARG A 180 26.74 -23.40 -20.82
C ARG A 180 27.58 -24.47 -20.12
N THR A 181 27.77 -25.58 -20.80
CA THR A 181 28.92 -26.48 -20.69
C THR A 181 29.20 -26.94 -22.11
#